data_AF-W5J852-F1
#
_entry.id   AF-W5J852-F1
#
_cell.length_a   1.000
_cell.length_b   1.000
_cell.length_c   1.000
_cell.angle_alpha   90.00
_cell.angle_beta   90.00
_cell.angle_gamma   90.00
#
_symmetry.space_group_name_H-M   'P 1'
#
loop_
_entity.id
_entity.type
_entity.pdbx_description
1 polymer ?
#
loop_
_entity_poly.entity_id
_entity_poly.type
_entity_poly.pdbx_seq_one_letter_code
_entity_poly.pdbx_strand_id
1 'polypeptide(L)'
;MFMRVLYTFCESLIPFLTVIMGCLLSFHILFRDTNKNESASQDQNTTQAAQNVCEEGNTSDEFQTIEGTSRKVFIMMAGDLNTEKLDFQTVPRVVMFFLFVVIIVIVWNNFMNSLAVDDTMGMRAKSQFLAIKQDVIFMQRLETILKIMERYRISRCSLLVIIM
;
A
#
# COMPACT_ATOMS: atom_id res chain seq x y z
N MET A 1 14.06 -1.95 -12.34
CA MET A 1 14.16 -2.24 -10.88
C MET A 1 12.83 -1.99 -10.18
N PHE A 2 12.24 -0.80 -10.29
CA PHE A 2 10.96 -0.45 -9.66
C PHE A 2 9.80 -1.42 -9.94
N MET A 3 9.57 -1.81 -11.20
CA MET A 3 8.46 -2.71 -11.55
C MET A 3 8.52 -4.09 -10.90
N ARG A 4 9.73 -4.61 -10.60
CA ARG A 4 9.89 -5.92 -9.95
C ARG A 4 9.58 -5.82 -8.45
N VAL A 5 9.97 -4.71 -7.82
CA VAL A 5 9.69 -4.42 -6.41
C VAL A 5 8.19 -4.18 -6.23
N LEU A 6 7.59 -3.39 -7.13
CA LEU A 6 6.15 -3.15 -7.14
C LEU A 6 5.34 -4.44 -7.28
N TYR A 7 5.82 -5.39 -8.09
CA TYR A 7 5.17 -6.69 -8.24
C TYR A 7 5.18 -7.50 -6.93
N THR A 8 6.34 -7.63 -6.29
CA THR A 8 6.48 -8.36 -5.01
C THR A 8 5.71 -7.67 -3.88
N PHE A 9 5.71 -6.34 -3.86
CA PHE A 9 4.90 -5.53 -2.95
C PHE A 9 3.40 -5.79 -3.16
N CYS A 10 2.91 -5.72 -4.41
CA CYS A 10 1.51 -6.00 -4.72
C CYS A 10 1.11 -7.44 -4.38
N GLU A 11 1.99 -8.41 -4.60
CA GLU A 11 1.77 -9.82 -4.25
C GLU A 11 1.55 -9.99 -2.74
N SER A 12 2.36 -9.31 -1.92
CA SER A 12 2.20 -9.30 -0.45
C SER A 12 0.96 -8.54 0.04
N LEU A 13 0.41 -7.63 -0.78
CA LEU A 13 -0.76 -6.81 -0.48
C LEU A 13 -2.10 -7.55 -0.71
N ILE A 14 -2.11 -8.59 -1.54
CA ILE A 14 -3.32 -9.38 -1.89
C ILE A 14 -4.07 -9.94 -0.66
N PRO A 15 -3.46 -10.71 0.26
CA PRO A 15 -4.19 -11.26 1.41
C PRO A 15 -4.71 -10.15 2.33
N PHE A 16 -4.03 -9.02 2.32
CA PHE A 16 -4.28 -7.85 3.13
C PHE A 16 -5.49 -7.04 2.61
N LEU A 17 -5.65 -6.94 1.29
CA LEU A 17 -6.85 -6.39 0.65
C LEU A 17 -8.11 -7.17 1.03
N THR A 18 -8.03 -8.50 1.13
CA THR A 18 -9.17 -9.32 1.56
C THR A 18 -9.64 -8.98 2.97
N VAL A 19 -8.70 -8.74 3.90
CA VAL A 19 -9.01 -8.33 5.28
C VAL A 19 -9.63 -6.93 5.32
N ILE A 20 -9.08 -5.98 4.54
CA ILE A 20 -9.62 -4.61 4.44
C ILE A 20 -11.05 -4.64 3.90
N MET A 21 -11.31 -5.39 2.84
CA MET A 21 -12.66 -5.53 2.27
C MET A 21 -13.64 -6.15 3.25
N GLY A 22 -13.21 -7.14 4.04
CA GLY A 22 -14.02 -7.71 5.12
C GLY A 22 -14.37 -6.66 6.17
N CYS A 23 -13.38 -5.89 6.65
CA CYS A 23 -13.61 -4.80 7.60
C CYS A 23 -14.53 -3.72 7.03
N LEU A 24 -14.34 -3.31 5.77
CA LEU A 24 -15.19 -2.35 5.07
C LEU A 24 -16.65 -2.81 5.05
N LEU A 25 -16.89 -4.07 4.70
CA LEU A 25 -18.24 -4.63 4.67
C LEU A 25 -18.86 -4.72 6.06
N SER A 26 -18.08 -5.14 7.07
CA SER A 26 -18.54 -5.16 8.47
C SER A 26 -18.91 -3.77 8.96
N PHE A 27 -18.11 -2.74 8.66
CA PHE A 27 -18.43 -1.36 9.00
C PHE A 27 -19.68 -0.87 8.26
N HIS A 28 -19.78 -1.15 6.97
CA HIS A 28 -20.95 -0.77 6.19
C HIS A 28 -22.22 -1.42 6.73
N ILE A 29 -22.21 -2.70 7.09
CA ILE A 29 -23.39 -3.35 7.65
C ILE A 29 -23.73 -2.79 9.04
N LEU A 30 -22.72 -2.56 9.87
CA LEU A 30 -22.91 -2.22 11.29
C LEU A 30 -23.26 -0.75 11.54
N PHE A 31 -22.77 0.16 10.69
CA PHE A 31 -23.03 1.60 10.77
C PHE A 31 -24.07 2.09 9.76
N ARG A 32 -24.58 1.23 8.88
CA ARG A 32 -25.75 1.56 8.07
C ARG A 32 -26.98 1.59 8.96
N ASP A 33 -27.58 2.78 9.07
CA ASP A 33 -28.84 2.97 9.78
C ASP A 33 -29.95 2.11 9.15
N THR A 34 -30.23 0.96 9.75
CA THR A 34 -31.33 0.08 9.34
C THR A 34 -32.69 0.72 9.68
N ASN A 35 -32.70 1.65 10.64
CA ASN A 35 -33.90 2.33 11.12
C ASN A 35 -34.53 3.30 10.10
N LYS A 36 -33.80 3.76 9.07
CA LYS A 36 -34.40 4.56 7.98
C LYS A 36 -35.18 3.71 6.97
N ASN A 37 -34.94 2.41 6.93
CA ASN A 37 -35.56 1.50 5.94
C ASN A 37 -36.66 0.62 6.53
N GLU A 38 -36.75 0.46 7.86
CA GLU A 38 -37.85 -0.26 8.52
C GLU A 38 -39.15 0.57 8.63
N SER A 39 -39.15 1.85 8.25
CA SER A 39 -40.39 2.62 8.04
C SER A 39 -40.92 2.56 6.60
N ALA A 40 -40.25 1.83 5.69
CA ALA A 40 -40.68 1.70 4.29
C ALA A 40 -41.38 0.36 3.99
N SER A 41 -41.94 -0.31 5.00
CA SER A 41 -42.69 -1.56 4.81
C SER A 41 -43.83 -1.72 5.81
N GLN A 42 -44.63 -0.68 6.06
CA GLN A 42 -46.02 -0.86 6.48
C GLN A 42 -46.83 0.44 6.31
N ASP A 43 -47.45 0.58 5.14
CA ASP A 43 -48.86 0.96 4.96
C ASP A 43 -49.10 1.56 3.58
N GLN A 44 -49.84 0.79 2.79
CA GLN A 44 -50.59 1.31 1.66
C GLN A 44 -51.71 2.18 2.23
N ASN A 45 -51.70 3.48 1.93
CA ASN A 45 -52.81 4.24 1.31
C ASN A 45 -52.88 5.71 1.78
N THR A 46 -52.95 6.60 0.78
CA THR A 46 -53.56 7.95 0.76
C THR A 46 -52.79 9.19 1.28
N THR A 47 -52.66 10.14 0.34
CA THR A 47 -52.64 11.62 0.45
C THR A 47 -51.29 12.34 0.41
N GLN A 48 -51.09 13.06 -0.70
CA GLN A 48 -50.15 14.17 -0.89
C GLN A 48 -50.29 15.23 0.21
N ALA A 49 -49.18 15.72 0.77
CA ALA A 49 -49.02 17.13 1.13
C ALA A 49 -47.53 17.47 1.29
N ALA A 50 -47.18 18.64 0.78
CA ALA A 50 -45.83 19.17 0.64
C ALA A 50 -45.13 19.49 1.98
N GLN A 51 -43.81 19.33 1.95
CA GLN A 51 -42.82 20.31 2.41
C GLN A 51 -42.82 20.67 3.90
N ASN A 52 -41.76 20.25 4.60
CA ASN A 52 -41.02 21.09 5.54
C ASN A 52 -39.54 20.70 5.48
N VAL A 53 -38.79 21.52 4.76
CA VAL A 53 -37.35 21.66 4.89
C VAL A 53 -37.09 22.23 6.28
N CYS A 54 -36.50 21.44 7.16
CA CYS A 54 -35.65 21.94 8.24
C CYS A 54 -34.24 21.45 7.95
N GLU A 55 -33.42 22.36 7.44
CA GLU A 55 -31.96 22.23 7.38
C GLU A 55 -31.42 21.92 8.77
N GLU A 56 -30.77 20.77 8.93
CA GLU A 56 -29.73 20.60 9.94
C GLU A 56 -28.62 19.72 9.36
N GLY A 57 -27.61 20.38 8.81
CA GLY A 57 -26.24 19.89 8.67
C GLY A 57 -26.01 18.71 7.73
N ASN A 58 -25.51 19.01 6.51
CA ASN A 58 -24.98 18.07 5.51
C ASN A 58 -23.81 17.18 6.00
N THR A 59 -23.99 16.37 7.05
CA THR A 59 -22.90 15.60 7.68
C THR A 59 -23.27 14.17 8.11
N SER A 60 -24.49 13.71 7.88
CA SER A 60 -25.03 12.43 8.38
C SER A 60 -25.17 11.29 7.35
N ASP A 61 -24.81 11.50 6.08
CA ASP A 61 -25.01 10.48 5.01
C ASP A 61 -23.75 9.68 4.62
N GLU A 62 -22.63 9.87 5.33
CA GLU A 62 -21.36 9.27 4.92
C GLU A 62 -21.33 7.74 5.13
N PHE A 63 -22.13 7.18 6.04
CA PHE A 63 -22.22 5.72 6.25
C PHE A 63 -23.43 5.05 5.57
N GLN A 64 -24.33 5.82 4.94
CA GLN A 64 -25.49 5.24 4.23
C GLN A 64 -25.12 4.68 2.85
N THR A 65 -24.09 5.27 2.21
CA THR A 65 -23.63 4.86 0.89
C THR A 65 -22.32 4.08 1.01
N ILE A 66 -22.17 3.03 0.19
CA ILE A 66 -20.94 2.23 0.10
C ILE A 66 -19.71 3.11 -0.16
N GLU A 67 -19.84 4.11 -1.03
CA GLU A 67 -18.76 5.06 -1.35
C GLU A 67 -18.36 5.95 -0.16
N GLY A 68 -19.34 6.42 0.61
CA GLY A 68 -19.04 7.24 1.80
C GLY A 68 -18.35 6.40 2.87
N THR A 69 -18.80 5.17 3.08
CA THR A 69 -18.21 4.26 4.06
C THR A 69 -16.78 3.90 3.68
N SER A 70 -16.52 3.63 2.40
CA SER A 70 -15.17 3.31 1.92
C SER A 70 -14.22 4.48 2.05
N ARG A 71 -14.67 5.70 1.72
CA ARG A 71 -13.88 6.93 1.90
C ARG A 71 -13.53 7.15 3.37
N LYS A 72 -14.51 6.97 4.27
CA LYS A 72 -14.32 7.16 5.70
C LYS A 72 -13.35 6.15 6.30
N VAL A 73 -13.51 4.88 5.96
CA VAL A 73 -12.60 3.82 6.40
C VAL A 73 -11.19 4.03 5.85
N PHE A 74 -11.04 4.56 4.63
CA PHE A 74 -9.74 4.91 4.08
C PHE A 74 -9.06 6.05 4.86
N ILE A 75 -9.82 7.09 5.25
CA ILE A 75 -9.33 8.18 6.10
C ILE A 75 -8.93 7.63 7.49
N MET A 76 -9.74 6.75 8.07
CA MET A 76 -9.44 6.09 9.34
C MET A 76 -8.22 5.18 9.25
N MET A 77 -8.03 4.48 8.13
CA MET A 77 -6.85 3.67 7.85
C MET A 77 -5.57 4.51 7.72
N ALA A 78 -5.68 5.74 7.22
CA ALA A 78 -4.60 6.72 7.21
C ALA A 78 -4.26 7.28 8.61
N GLY A 79 -5.05 6.94 9.64
CA GLY A 79 -4.84 7.31 11.04
C GLY A 79 -5.72 8.45 11.53
N ASP A 80 -6.61 8.99 10.70
CA ASP A 80 -7.55 10.03 11.10
C ASP A 80 -8.88 9.39 11.57
N LEU A 81 -8.95 9.14 12.87
CA LEU A 81 -10.10 8.56 13.54
C LEU A 81 -11.09 9.66 13.94
N ASN A 82 -11.76 10.25 12.95
CA ASN A 82 -12.86 11.20 13.17
C ASN A 82 -14.09 10.48 13.79
N THR A 83 -14.03 10.23 15.11
CA THR A 83 -15.03 9.47 15.87
C THR A 83 -16.28 10.26 16.23
N GLU A 84 -16.29 11.58 16.03
CA GLU A 84 -17.43 12.44 16.37
C GLU A 84 -18.73 12.07 15.63
N LYS A 85 -18.59 11.45 14.45
CA LYS A 85 -19.71 11.01 13.61
C LYS A 85 -20.04 9.51 13.78
N LEU A 86 -19.36 8.79 14.68
CA LEU A 86 -19.60 7.38 14.94
C LEU A 86 -20.42 7.24 16.22
N ASP A 87 -21.64 6.70 16.08
CA ASP A 87 -22.46 6.38 17.23
C ASP A 87 -22.08 5.00 17.81
N PHE A 88 -21.61 5.00 19.05
CA PHE A 88 -21.11 3.83 19.78
C PHE A 88 -22.14 3.23 20.73
N GLN A 89 -23.43 3.50 20.52
CA GLN A 89 -24.52 3.05 21.40
C GLN A 89 -24.55 1.53 21.69
N THR A 90 -24.03 0.69 20.79
CA THR A 90 -24.05 -0.76 20.96
C THR A 90 -22.64 -1.32 21.19
N VAL A 91 -22.47 -2.20 22.19
CA VAL A 91 -21.24 -2.98 22.45
C VAL A 91 -20.57 -3.57 21.18
N PRO A 92 -21.29 -4.21 20.23
CA PRO A 92 -20.67 -4.72 19.01
C PRO A 92 -20.02 -3.64 18.14
N ARG A 93 -20.53 -2.39 18.12
CA ARG A 93 -19.91 -1.27 17.39
C ARG A 93 -18.57 -0.89 17.99
N VAL A 94 -18.50 -0.80 19.31
CA VAL A 94 -17.26 -0.48 20.04
C VAL A 94 -16.21 -1.56 19.82
N VAL A 95 -16.59 -2.83 19.96
CA VAL A 95 -15.66 -3.96 19.78
C VAL A 95 -15.14 -4.03 18.34
N MET A 96 -16.01 -3.87 17.34
CA MET A 96 -15.60 -3.84 15.93
C MET A 96 -14.68 -2.66 15.61
N PHE A 97 -14.97 -1.48 16.17
CA PHE A 97 -14.11 -0.32 16.01
C PHE A 97 -12.72 -0.53 16.63
N PHE A 98 -12.66 -1.11 17.83
CA PHE A 98 -11.40 -1.43 18.48
C PHE A 98 -10.59 -2.46 17.67
N LEU A 99 -11.23 -3.54 17.22
CA LEU A 99 -10.59 -4.53 16.35
C LEU A 99 -10.06 -3.90 15.06
N PHE A 100 -10.82 -2.99 14.47
CA PHE A 100 -10.39 -2.25 13.30
C PHE A 100 -9.16 -1.39 13.57
N VAL A 101 -9.11 -0.64 14.68
CA VAL A 101 -7.93 0.15 15.02
C VAL A 101 -6.70 -0.76 15.20
N VAL A 102 -6.84 -1.88 15.91
CA VAL A 102 -5.73 -2.81 16.11
C VAL A 102 -5.26 -3.42 14.78
N ILE A 103 -6.18 -3.88 13.93
CA ILE A 103 -5.82 -4.58 12.68
C ILE A 103 -5.38 -3.60 11.58
N ILE A 104 -6.14 -2.52 11.38
CA ILE A 104 -5.96 -1.60 10.24
C ILE A 104 -5.06 -0.40 10.58
N VAL A 105 -5.04 0.09 11.83
CA VAL A 105 -4.15 1.22 12.16
C VAL A 105 -2.80 0.72 12.68
N ILE A 106 -2.78 -0.34 13.48
CA ILE A 106 -1.54 -0.83 14.09
C ILE A 106 -0.87 -1.88 13.20
N VAL A 107 -1.56 -3.00 12.92
CA VAL A 107 -0.95 -4.12 12.18
C VAL A 107 -0.66 -3.75 10.74
N TRP A 108 -1.57 -3.10 10.03
CA TRP A 108 -1.33 -2.66 8.65
C TRP A 108 -0.14 -1.70 8.51
N ASN A 109 -0.09 -0.64 9.32
CA ASN A 109 0.99 0.35 9.21
C ASN A 109 2.34 -0.28 9.57
N ASN A 110 2.37 -1.17 10.57
CA ASN A 110 3.57 -1.94 10.90
C ASN A 110 3.95 -2.92 9.79
N PHE A 111 2.98 -3.56 9.14
CA PHE A 111 3.22 -4.45 8.01
C PHE A 111 3.79 -3.68 6.81
N MET A 112 3.21 -2.54 6.44
CA MET A 112 3.70 -1.70 5.34
C MET A 112 5.13 -1.21 5.62
N ASN A 113 5.42 -0.81 6.85
CA ASN A 113 6.77 -0.43 7.26
C ASN A 113 7.74 -1.62 7.21
N SER A 114 7.32 -2.79 7.69
CA SER A 114 8.14 -4.02 7.64
C SER A 114 8.42 -4.46 6.20
N LEU A 115 7.44 -4.33 5.30
CA LEU A 115 7.56 -4.69 3.90
C LEU A 115 8.51 -3.74 3.15
N ALA A 116 8.44 -2.44 3.44
CA ALA A 116 9.39 -1.47 2.91
C ALA A 116 10.84 -1.76 3.36
N VAL A 117 11.01 -2.20 4.61
CA VAL A 117 12.33 -2.59 5.14
C VAL A 117 12.80 -3.91 4.52
N ASP A 118 11.93 -4.90 4.34
CA ASP A 118 12.28 -6.19 3.72
C ASP A 118 12.67 -6.04 2.23
N ASP A 119 11.89 -5.26 1.47
CA ASP A 119 12.21 -4.97 0.07
C ASP A 119 13.54 -4.22 -0.06
N THR A 120 13.84 -3.26 0.83
CA THR A 120 15.11 -2.54 0.82
C THR A 120 16.29 -3.44 1.22
N MET A 121 16.11 -4.37 2.15
CA MET A 121 17.13 -5.37 2.50
C MET A 121 17.39 -6.34 1.35
N GLY A 122 16.34 -6.87 0.73
CA GLY A 122 16.43 -7.76 -0.43
C GLY A 122 17.06 -7.08 -1.66
N MET A 123 16.79 -5.79 -1.86
CA MET A 123 17.43 -5.00 -2.91
C MET A 123 18.91 -4.69 -2.60
N ARG A 124 19.27 -4.45 -1.34
CA ARG A 124 20.66 -4.18 -0.93
C ARG A 124 21.57 -5.39 -1.15
N ALA A 125 21.10 -6.59 -0.83
CA ALA A 125 21.86 -7.81 -1.07
C ALA A 125 22.10 -8.04 -2.58
N LYS A 126 21.07 -7.82 -3.41
CA LYS A 126 21.19 -7.94 -4.87
C LYS A 126 22.08 -6.84 -5.47
N SER A 127 22.02 -5.61 -4.98
CA SER A 127 22.85 -4.51 -5.49
C SER A 127 24.32 -4.70 -5.14
N GLN A 128 24.64 -5.21 -3.94
CA GLN A 128 26.01 -5.56 -3.56
C GLN A 128 26.61 -6.63 -4.48
N PHE A 129 25.85 -7.67 -4.81
CA PHE A 129 26.29 -8.68 -5.78
C PHE A 129 26.53 -8.10 -7.18
N LEU A 130 25.65 -7.22 -7.66
CA LEU A 130 25.83 -6.54 -8.94
C LEU A 130 27.05 -5.61 -8.94
N ALA A 131 27.30 -4.89 -7.84
CA ALA A 131 28.47 -4.03 -7.69
C ALA A 131 29.78 -4.83 -7.78
N ILE A 132 29.88 -5.93 -7.03
CA ILE A 132 31.06 -6.83 -7.08
C ILE A 132 31.25 -7.39 -8.49
N LYS A 133 30.16 -7.83 -9.14
CA LYS A 133 30.23 -8.34 -10.52
C LYS A 133 30.75 -7.27 -11.49
N GLN A 134 30.32 -6.03 -11.32
CA GLN A 134 30.75 -4.91 -12.16
C GLN A 134 32.22 -4.56 -11.93
N ASP A 135 32.69 -4.59 -10.68
CA ASP A 135 34.09 -4.38 -10.33
C ASP A 135 34.98 -5.48 -10.93
N VAL A 136 34.55 -6.74 -10.88
CA VAL A 136 35.28 -7.87 -11.49
C VAL A 136 35.38 -7.70 -13.01
N ILE A 137 34.29 -7.34 -13.68
CA ILE A 137 34.29 -7.09 -15.13
C ILE A 137 35.21 -5.92 -15.49
N PHE A 138 35.19 -4.85 -14.69
CA PHE A 138 36.06 -3.70 -14.88
C PHE A 138 37.54 -4.09 -14.71
N MET A 139 37.87 -4.88 -13.69
CA MET A 139 39.23 -5.36 -13.44
C MET A 139 39.73 -6.26 -14.57
N GLN A 140 38.88 -7.16 -15.09
CA GLN A 140 39.22 -8.01 -16.25
C GLN A 140 39.48 -7.19 -17.52
N ARG A 141 38.72 -6.11 -17.74
CA ARG A 141 38.95 -5.20 -18.87
C ARG A 141 40.29 -4.49 -18.72
N LEU A 142 40.62 -4.00 -17.52
CA LEU A 142 41.92 -3.40 -17.24
C LEU A 142 43.06 -4.39 -17.48
N GLU A 143 42.94 -5.62 -16.99
CA GLU A 143 43.95 -6.67 -17.19
C GLU A 143 44.15 -6.97 -18.69
N THR A 144 43.06 -7.04 -19.45
CA THR A 144 43.11 -7.27 -20.89
C THR A 144 43.84 -6.14 -21.62
N ILE A 145 43.52 -4.89 -21.28
CA ILE A 145 44.18 -3.71 -21.86
C ILE A 145 45.67 -3.69 -21.50
N LEU A 146 46.01 -3.97 -20.24
CA LEU A 146 47.40 -4.04 -19.78
C LEU A 146 48.20 -5.12 -20.53
N LYS A 147 47.65 -6.32 -20.69
CA LYS A 147 48.29 -7.41 -21.46
C LYS A 147 48.51 -7.05 -22.93
N ILE A 148 47.58 -6.30 -23.54
CA ILE A 148 47.75 -5.83 -24.92
C ILE A 148 48.89 -4.80 -24.99
N MET A 149 48.92 -3.84 -24.07
CA MET A 149 49.96 -2.81 -23.99
C MET A 149 51.35 -3.42 -23.72
N GLU A 150 51.43 -4.40 -22.83
CA GLU A 150 52.68 -5.11 -22.54
C GLU A 150 53.19 -5.88 -23.75
N ARG A 151 52.33 -6.62 -24.47
CA ARG A 151 52.69 -7.27 -25.73
C ARG A 151 53.18 -6.29 -26.78
N TYR A 152 52.54 -5.12 -26.88
CA TYR A 152 52.95 -4.07 -27.82
C TYR A 152 54.32 -3.49 -27.45
N ARG A 153 54.60 -3.32 -26.15
CA ARG A 153 55.91 -2.86 -25.64
C ARG A 153 57.02 -3.87 -25.94
N ILE A 154 56.79 -5.16 -25.69
CA ILE A 154 57.76 -6.24 -25.96
C ILE A 154 58.04 -6.37 -27.46
N SER A 155 57.01 -6.27 -28.30
CA SER A 155 57.15 -6.28 -29.76
C SER A 155 58.01 -5.10 -30.26
N ARG A 156 57.81 -3.89 -29.71
CA ARG A 156 58.65 -2.72 -30.03
C ARG A 156 60.10 -2.89 -29.58
N CYS A 157 60.36 -3.44 -28.39
CA CYS A 157 61.73 -3.71 -27.94
C CYS A 157 62.43 -4.77 -28.79
N SER A 158 61.72 -5.82 -29.20
CA SER A 158 62.27 -6.87 -30.08
C SER A 158 62.59 -6.34 -31.48
N LEU A 159 61.72 -5.49 -32.04
CA LEU A 159 61.96 -4.85 -33.35
C LEU A 159 63.17 -3.89 -33.31
N LEU A 160 63.38 -3.19 -32.20
CA LEU A 160 64.48 -2.24 -32.03
C LEU A 160 65.83 -2.93 -31.81
N VAL A 161 65.84 -4.14 -31.24
CA VAL A 161 67.04 -4.99 -31.11
C VAL A 161 67.43 -5.67 -32.42
N ILE A 162 66.48 -5.91 -33.34
CA ILE A 162 66.76 -6.54 -34.65
C ILE A 162 67.30 -5.53 -35.69
N ILE A 163 67.08 -4.23 -35.49
CA ILE A 163 67.49 -3.15 -36.43
C ILE A 163 68.87 -2.54 -36.07
N MET A 164 69.47 -2.94 -34.95
CA MET A 164 70.79 -2.48 -34.50
C MET A 164 71.87 -3.54 -34.73
#